data_AF-A0A8B8IUG4-F1
#
_entry.id   AF-A0A8B8IUG4-F1
#
_cell.length_a   1.000
_cell.length_b   1.000
_cell.length_c   1.000
_cell.angle_alpha   90.00
_cell.angle_beta   90.00
_cell.angle_gamma   90.00
#
_symmetry.space_group_name_H-M   'P 1'
#
loop_
_entity.id
_entity.type
_entity.pdbx_description
1 polymer ?
#
loop_
_entity_poly.entity_id
_entity_poly.type
_entity_poly.pdbx_seq_one_letter_code
_entity_poly.pdbx_strand_id
1 'polypeptide(L)'
;MNEWKIIVQIGLYATVSFGREPFKPRDGSVPFLVYFPSRYRGLCVGTLLSRTVVITACVCIADPSVHEHDTRPINVVTGATYRHPRRGIRVQVTKIIIPKLSNSTGERAYTIQKSPAILILAKRVPDVLAEIPLRPIDIDYKGDEVLALHEECLMPGWHFFYKGDKIYPVHKFLLQRNIRVQYLIIVKKSLWCNTITMKFQKAMTNLGFVGYFDKASSICVKDPDREAQPCHGMYGAPLICRGKAVAMLLAPDAQWSNCTGGTNLVQLFSSSHIRNFMACVSGLFEPEFKLSWEMFKKTIENDLSGNGHFDYLPDVYDRMLDVMSSSEEV
;
A
#
# COMPACT_ATOMS: atom_id res chain seq x y z
N MET A 1 -38.46 25.79 25.18
CA MET A 1 -37.40 24.91 25.73
C MET A 1 -37.11 23.65 24.87
N ASN A 2 -37.64 23.55 23.63
CA ASN A 2 -37.45 22.37 22.75
C ASN A 2 -36.57 22.62 21.51
N GLU A 3 -36.43 23.86 21.04
CA GLU A 3 -35.69 24.14 19.80
C GLU A 3 -34.17 24.02 19.96
N TRP A 4 -33.63 24.39 21.12
CA TRP A 4 -32.21 24.26 21.43
C TRP A 4 -31.72 22.80 21.49
N LYS A 5 -32.57 21.88 21.96
CA LYS A 5 -32.23 20.44 21.98
C LYS A 5 -32.16 19.84 20.57
N ILE A 6 -33.01 20.32 19.65
CA ILE A 6 -33.02 19.87 18.26
C ILE A 6 -31.79 20.38 17.52
N ILE A 7 -31.39 21.65 17.72
CA ILE A 7 -30.19 22.22 17.08
C ILE A 7 -28.91 21.54 17.61
N VAL A 8 -28.82 21.26 18.90
CA VAL A 8 -27.68 20.54 19.48
C VAL A 8 -27.63 19.08 19.01
N GLN A 9 -28.77 18.39 18.88
CA GLN A 9 -28.80 17.05 18.28
C GLN A 9 -28.41 17.07 16.79
N ILE A 10 -28.89 18.02 15.99
CA ILE A 10 -28.51 18.14 14.58
C ILE A 10 -27.03 18.50 14.43
N GLY A 11 -26.48 19.37 15.29
CA GLY A 11 -25.05 19.68 15.33
C GLY A 11 -24.16 18.49 15.74
N LEU A 12 -24.64 17.64 16.66
CA LEU A 12 -23.97 16.39 17.04
C LEU A 12 -24.08 15.32 15.93
N TYR A 13 -25.18 15.24 15.18
CA TYR A 13 -25.29 14.36 14.02
C TYR A 13 -24.47 14.85 12.81
N ALA A 14 -24.33 16.16 12.63
CA ALA A 14 -23.52 16.76 11.58
C ALA A 14 -22.00 16.59 11.81
N THR A 15 -21.56 16.48 13.06
CA THR A 15 -20.15 16.25 13.42
C THR A 15 -19.74 14.78 13.39
N VAL A 16 -20.69 13.84 13.31
CA VAL A 16 -20.44 12.38 13.27
C VAL A 16 -20.43 11.80 11.85
N SER A 17 -20.73 12.60 10.82
CA SER A 17 -20.97 12.08 9.46
C SER A 17 -19.89 12.39 8.40
N PHE A 18 -18.71 12.86 8.81
CA PHE A 18 -17.56 12.94 7.91
C PHE A 18 -16.77 11.64 8.04
N GLY A 19 -16.77 10.83 6.97
CA GLY A 19 -16.00 9.59 6.93
C GLY A 19 -14.50 9.83 7.11
N ARG A 20 -13.79 8.82 7.59
CA ARG A 20 -12.35 8.90 7.85
C ARG A 20 -11.55 8.80 6.55
N GLU A 21 -11.20 9.96 6.00
CA GLU A 21 -10.29 10.06 4.86
C GLU A 21 -8.89 9.47 5.16
N PRO A 22 -8.15 9.03 4.12
CA PRO A 22 -6.76 8.63 4.27
C PRO A 22 -5.93 9.77 4.86
N PHE A 23 -5.33 9.52 6.01
CA PHE A 23 -4.61 10.53 6.78
C PHE A 23 -3.09 10.39 6.62
N LYS A 24 -2.35 11.47 6.85
CA LYS A 24 -0.87 11.40 6.88
C LYS A 24 -0.48 10.71 8.19
N PRO A 25 0.22 9.57 8.17
CA PRO A 25 0.68 8.97 9.41
C PRO A 25 1.83 9.79 10.00
N ARG A 26 2.09 9.63 11.31
CA ARG A 26 3.29 10.20 11.93
C ARG A 26 4.53 9.79 11.14
N ASP A 27 5.44 10.74 10.92
CA ASP A 27 6.69 10.48 10.24
C ASP A 27 7.44 9.35 10.97
N GLY A 28 7.61 8.25 10.25
CA GLY A 28 8.31 7.06 10.71
C GLY A 28 7.51 5.95 11.38
N SER A 29 6.21 6.12 11.50
CA SER A 29 5.31 5.08 12.03
C SER A 29 5.15 3.87 11.10
N VAL A 30 5.50 3.99 9.81
CA VAL A 30 5.46 2.89 8.82
C VAL A 30 6.87 2.57 8.27
N PRO A 31 7.81 2.13 9.13
CA PRO A 31 9.24 2.05 8.80
C PRO A 31 9.60 0.87 7.88
N PHE A 32 8.63 0.01 7.53
CA PHE A 32 8.79 -1.10 6.59
C PHE A 32 8.38 -0.70 5.16
N LEU A 33 7.76 0.46 4.97
CA LEU A 33 7.14 0.81 3.70
C LEU A 33 8.18 1.33 2.69
N VAL A 34 8.08 0.85 1.45
CA VAL A 34 8.92 1.31 0.35
C VAL A 34 8.10 1.53 -0.91
N TYR A 35 8.63 2.29 -1.85
CA TYR A 35 8.05 2.39 -3.19
C TYR A 35 9.11 2.24 -4.28
N PHE A 36 8.68 1.94 -5.49
CA PHE A 36 9.55 1.97 -6.66
C PHE A 36 8.75 2.31 -7.91
N PRO A 37 9.36 3.02 -8.89
CA PRO A 37 8.79 3.15 -10.22
C PRO A 37 8.71 1.78 -10.89
N SER A 38 7.51 1.32 -11.19
CA SER A 38 7.28 0.09 -11.95
C SER A 38 7.16 0.43 -13.43
N ARG A 39 7.79 -0.35 -14.29
CA ARG A 39 7.66 -0.20 -15.75
C ARG A 39 6.30 -0.66 -16.26
N TYR A 40 5.65 -1.56 -15.52
CA TYR A 40 4.39 -2.18 -15.88
C TYR A 40 3.19 -1.47 -15.25
N ARG A 41 3.38 -0.86 -14.08
CA ARG A 41 2.30 -0.26 -13.27
C ARG A 41 2.55 1.21 -12.85
N GLY A 42 3.62 1.83 -13.33
CA GLY A 42 3.98 3.23 -13.05
C GLY A 42 4.63 3.41 -11.67
N LEU A 43 3.88 3.19 -10.60
CA LEU A 43 4.38 3.18 -9.22
C LEU A 43 3.86 1.91 -8.53
N CYS A 44 4.71 1.30 -7.72
CA CYS A 44 4.32 0.21 -6.82
C CYS A 44 4.87 0.43 -5.43
N VAL A 45 4.21 -0.21 -4.47
CA VAL A 45 4.57 -0.26 -3.07
C VAL A 45 5.22 -1.61 -2.78
N GLY A 46 6.15 -1.62 -1.84
CA GLY A 46 6.70 -2.84 -1.27
C GLY A 46 6.77 -2.73 0.25
N THR A 47 7.10 -3.86 0.85
CA THR A 47 7.24 -4.01 2.29
C THR A 47 8.58 -4.66 2.60
N LEU A 48 9.38 -4.04 3.47
CA LEU A 48 10.63 -4.62 3.96
C LEU A 48 10.30 -5.82 4.86
N LEU A 49 10.88 -6.98 4.53
CA LEU A 49 10.83 -8.20 5.34
C LEU A 49 12.17 -8.53 6.00
N SER A 50 13.25 -7.94 5.47
CA SER A 50 14.53 -7.74 6.16
C SER A 50 15.12 -6.42 5.68
N ARG A 51 16.29 -6.02 6.19
CA ARG A 51 16.95 -4.81 5.69
C ARG A 51 17.55 -4.96 4.28
N THR A 52 17.47 -6.15 3.68
CA THR A 52 17.95 -6.43 2.32
C THR A 52 16.86 -7.04 1.42
N VAL A 53 15.64 -7.19 1.92
CA VAL A 53 14.58 -7.95 1.26
C VAL A 53 13.28 -7.18 1.29
N VAL A 54 12.68 -7.00 0.12
CA VAL A 54 11.38 -6.34 -0.06
C VAL A 54 10.42 -7.33 -0.71
N ILE A 55 9.22 -7.46 -0.16
CA ILE A 55 8.09 -8.12 -0.83
C ILE A 55 7.21 -7.09 -1.53
N THR A 56 6.70 -7.43 -2.72
CA THR A 56 5.77 -6.62 -3.50
C THR A 56 4.86 -7.54 -4.33
N ALA A 57 3.94 -6.98 -5.12
CA ALA A 57 3.11 -7.75 -6.03
C ALA A 57 3.90 -8.12 -7.31
N CYS A 58 3.78 -9.36 -7.79
CA CYS A 58 4.54 -9.85 -8.96
C CYS A 58 4.26 -9.05 -10.24
N VAL A 59 3.01 -8.63 -10.42
CA VAL A 59 2.57 -7.73 -11.50
C VAL A 59 3.31 -6.37 -11.54
N CYS A 60 3.96 -5.96 -10.46
CA CYS A 60 4.78 -4.75 -10.46
C CYS A 60 6.12 -4.93 -11.19
N ILE A 61 6.54 -6.17 -11.42
CA ILE A 61 7.86 -6.50 -11.97
C ILE A 61 7.81 -7.52 -13.12
N ALA A 62 6.63 -8.00 -13.50
CA ALA A 62 6.45 -8.92 -14.62
C ALA A 62 5.23 -8.55 -15.45
N ASP A 63 5.34 -8.74 -16.76
CA ASP A 63 4.25 -8.63 -17.72
C ASP A 63 3.76 -10.04 -18.12
N PRO A 64 2.45 -10.31 -18.03
CA PRO A 64 1.88 -11.55 -18.57
C PRO A 64 2.19 -11.84 -20.04
N SER A 65 2.37 -10.79 -20.86
CA SER A 65 2.63 -10.90 -22.30
C SER A 65 4.11 -11.15 -22.66
N VAL A 66 5.03 -10.91 -21.72
CA VAL A 66 6.47 -11.07 -21.94
C VAL A 66 6.95 -12.29 -21.19
N HIS A 67 7.50 -13.28 -21.91
CA HIS A 67 8.02 -14.52 -21.30
C HIS A 67 9.34 -14.30 -20.55
N GLU A 68 10.17 -13.38 -21.08
CA GLU A 68 11.47 -13.05 -20.52
C GLU A 68 11.35 -12.29 -19.19
N HIS A 69 12.33 -12.51 -18.31
CA HIS A 69 12.43 -11.76 -17.07
C HIS A 69 12.95 -10.35 -17.34
N ASP A 70 12.39 -9.35 -16.67
CA ASP A 70 12.95 -8.00 -16.73
C ASP A 70 14.32 -7.99 -16.04
N THR A 71 15.38 -7.76 -16.83
CA THR A 71 16.77 -7.70 -16.36
C THR A 71 17.21 -6.28 -16.02
N ARG A 72 16.37 -5.29 -16.32
CA ARG A 72 16.75 -3.89 -16.22
C ARG A 72 16.74 -3.46 -14.75
N PRO A 73 17.61 -2.52 -14.35
CA PRO A 73 17.74 -2.16 -12.94
C PRO A 73 16.43 -1.57 -12.39
N ILE A 74 16.08 -2.02 -11.18
CA ILE A 74 15.00 -1.48 -10.36
C ILE A 74 15.66 -0.82 -9.14
N ASN A 75 15.21 0.38 -8.79
CA ASN A 75 15.63 1.06 -7.57
C ASN A 75 14.43 1.19 -6.65
N VAL A 76 14.55 0.60 -5.47
CA VAL A 76 13.62 0.80 -4.37
C VAL A 76 13.98 2.09 -3.66
N VAL A 77 12.96 2.90 -3.36
CA VAL A 77 13.06 4.12 -2.56
C VAL A 77 12.43 3.86 -1.20
N THR A 78 13.16 4.21 -0.15
CA THR A 78 12.75 4.02 1.24
C THR A 78 13.16 5.21 2.09
N GLY A 79 12.70 5.27 3.35
CA GLY A 79 13.11 6.30 4.30
C GLY A 79 12.61 7.70 3.98
N ALA A 80 11.53 7.82 3.19
CA ALA A 80 10.91 9.11 2.89
C ALA A 80 9.40 8.98 2.93
N THR A 81 8.75 9.86 3.70
CA THR A 81 7.29 9.99 3.70
C THR A 81 6.78 10.82 2.52
N TYR A 82 7.63 11.69 1.97
CA TYR A 82 7.35 12.48 0.77
C TYR A 82 8.07 11.92 -0.47
N ARG A 83 7.30 11.52 -1.48
CA ARG A 83 7.73 11.03 -2.79
C ARG A 83 8.35 12.18 -3.59
N HIS A 84 9.68 12.20 -3.64
CA HIS A 84 10.45 13.18 -4.40
C HIS A 84 11.66 12.53 -5.06
N PRO A 85 12.08 12.96 -6.27
CA PRO A 85 13.28 12.41 -6.91
C PRO A 85 14.59 12.62 -6.15
N ARG A 86 14.62 13.48 -5.14
CA ARG A 86 15.82 13.75 -4.32
C ARG A 86 15.69 13.32 -2.86
N ARG A 87 14.51 12.86 -2.43
CA ARG A 87 14.30 12.39 -1.04
C ARG A 87 14.25 10.88 -0.99
N GLY A 88 14.63 10.35 0.17
CA GLY A 88 14.67 8.92 0.43
C GLY A 88 15.96 8.27 -0.05
N ILE A 89 16.21 7.09 0.51
CA ILE A 89 17.36 6.26 0.19
C ILE A 89 16.99 5.38 -1.00
N ARG A 90 17.80 5.49 -2.05
CA ARG A 90 17.71 4.61 -3.22
C ARG A 90 18.61 3.40 -3.03
N VAL A 91 18.01 2.23 -3.13
CA VAL A 91 18.73 0.97 -3.07
C VAL A 91 18.40 0.16 -4.32
N GLN A 92 19.45 -0.22 -5.05
CA GLN A 92 19.32 -1.02 -6.26
C GLN A 92 18.88 -2.45 -5.90
N VAL A 93 17.99 -3.01 -6.71
CA VAL A 93 17.63 -4.42 -6.68
C VAL A 93 18.65 -5.21 -7.50
N THR A 94 19.24 -6.24 -6.90
CA THR A 94 20.21 -7.14 -7.55
C THR A 94 19.57 -8.41 -8.07
N LYS A 95 18.50 -8.88 -7.42
CA LYS A 95 17.82 -10.11 -7.79
C LYS A 95 16.33 -9.99 -7.54
N ILE A 96 15.55 -10.51 -8.48
CA ILE A 96 14.10 -10.64 -8.38
C ILE A 96 13.79 -12.13 -8.28
N ILE A 97 13.00 -12.52 -7.28
CA ILE A 97 12.55 -13.89 -7.08
C ILE A 97 11.03 -13.90 -7.18
N ILE A 98 10.51 -14.70 -8.10
CA ILE A 98 9.07 -14.89 -8.30
C ILE A 98 8.71 -16.37 -8.25
N PRO A 99 7.44 -16.72 -8.01
CA PRO A 99 6.97 -18.09 -8.18
C PRO A 99 7.21 -18.57 -9.60
N LYS A 100 7.38 -19.89 -9.75
CA LYS A 100 7.48 -20.53 -11.06
C LYS A 100 6.24 -20.22 -11.88
N LEU A 101 6.43 -19.61 -13.04
CA LEU A 101 5.35 -19.25 -13.95
C LEU A 101 5.07 -20.40 -14.94
N SER A 102 3.81 -20.56 -15.32
CA SER A 102 3.42 -21.46 -16.41
C SER A 102 3.87 -20.92 -17.77
N ASN A 103 4.06 -21.83 -18.73
CA ASN A 103 4.27 -21.47 -20.14
C ASN A 103 2.96 -21.11 -20.85
N SER A 104 1.80 -21.52 -20.31
CA SER A 104 0.50 -21.10 -20.82
C SER A 104 0.23 -19.64 -20.46
N THR A 105 -0.04 -18.80 -21.46
CA THR A 105 -0.27 -17.36 -21.29
C THR A 105 -1.34 -17.04 -20.25
N GLY A 106 -2.47 -17.76 -20.27
CA GLY A 106 -3.56 -17.56 -19.31
C GLY A 106 -3.17 -17.90 -17.87
N GLU A 107 -2.51 -19.04 -17.67
CA GLU A 107 -2.03 -19.46 -16.34
C GLU A 107 -0.88 -18.58 -15.83
N ARG A 108 -0.02 -18.11 -16.73
CA ARG A 108 1.03 -17.14 -16.44
C ARG A 108 0.42 -15.84 -15.95
N ALA A 109 -0.53 -15.29 -16.72
CA ALA A 109 -1.26 -14.09 -16.35
C ALA A 109 -1.91 -14.26 -14.98
N TYR A 110 -2.61 -15.37 -14.77
CA TYR A 110 -3.29 -15.67 -13.52
C TYR A 110 -2.33 -15.67 -12.34
N THR A 111 -1.20 -16.36 -12.49
CA THR A 111 -0.16 -16.45 -11.46
C THR A 111 0.46 -15.08 -11.15
N ILE A 112 0.82 -14.28 -12.16
CA ILE A 112 1.41 -12.94 -11.98
C ILE A 112 0.47 -12.02 -11.22
N GLN A 113 -0.83 -12.07 -11.54
CA GLN A 113 -1.83 -11.20 -10.94
C GLN A 113 -2.11 -11.52 -9.46
N LYS A 114 -1.82 -12.76 -9.01
CA LYS A 114 -2.14 -13.23 -7.65
C LYS A 114 -0.94 -13.62 -6.78
N SER A 115 0.27 -13.31 -7.23
CA SER A 115 1.49 -13.76 -6.57
C SER A 115 2.33 -12.62 -6.04
N PRO A 116 3.06 -12.82 -4.93
CA PRO A 116 4.10 -11.90 -4.51
C PRO A 116 5.36 -12.06 -5.38
N ALA A 117 6.23 -11.06 -5.30
CA ALA A 117 7.61 -11.09 -5.75
C ALA A 117 8.52 -10.60 -4.62
N ILE A 118 9.72 -11.15 -4.56
CA ILE A 118 10.77 -10.75 -3.63
C ILE A 118 11.86 -10.01 -4.40
N LEU A 119 12.24 -8.83 -3.90
CA LEU A 119 13.33 -8.02 -4.40
C LEU A 119 14.49 -8.08 -3.40
N ILE A 120 15.65 -8.54 -3.85
CA ILE A 120 16.88 -8.54 -3.08
C ILE A 120 17.63 -7.25 -3.34
N LEU A 121 17.97 -6.54 -2.28
CA LEU A 121 18.65 -5.25 -2.33
C LEU A 121 20.18 -5.44 -2.36
N ALA A 122 20.87 -4.59 -3.12
CA ALA A 122 22.32 -4.60 -3.27
C ALA A 122 23.08 -4.34 -1.98
N LYS A 123 22.46 -3.59 -1.07
CA LYS A 123 23.02 -3.21 0.22
C LYS A 123 21.92 -3.19 1.27
N ARG A 124 22.35 -3.39 2.52
CA ARG A 124 21.49 -3.21 3.69
C ARG A 124 20.99 -1.77 3.71
N VAL A 125 19.70 -1.60 3.90
CA VAL A 125 19.10 -0.29 4.15
C VAL A 125 19.75 0.30 5.42
N PRO A 126 20.47 1.43 5.32
CA PRO A 126 21.25 1.98 6.42
C PRO A 126 20.36 2.73 7.43
N ASP A 127 20.69 2.61 8.72
CA ASP A 127 19.99 3.33 9.79
C ASP A 127 20.36 4.82 9.82
N VAL A 128 21.62 5.15 9.49
CA VAL A 128 22.21 6.48 9.73
C VAL A 128 21.79 7.53 8.68
N LEU A 129 21.35 7.09 7.49
CA LEU A 129 21.01 8.00 6.38
C LEU A 129 19.51 8.30 6.26
N ALA A 130 18.68 7.67 7.10
CA ALA A 130 17.24 7.87 7.06
C ALA A 130 16.83 8.79 8.21
N GLU A 131 16.05 9.83 7.92
CA GLU A 131 15.41 10.67 8.95
C GLU A 131 14.56 9.82 9.92
N ILE A 132 14.10 8.65 9.45
CA ILE A 132 13.45 7.61 10.25
C ILE A 132 14.16 6.27 10.00
N PRO A 133 14.62 5.56 11.05
CA PRO A 133 15.19 4.23 10.90
C PRO A 133 14.15 3.25 10.36
N LEU A 134 14.53 2.55 9.28
CA LEU A 134 13.67 1.60 8.61
C LEU A 134 13.73 0.25 9.33
N ARG A 135 12.57 -0.37 9.53
CA ARG A 135 12.41 -1.57 10.36
C ARG A 135 11.49 -2.54 9.62
N PRO A 136 12.00 -3.72 9.20
CA PRO A 136 11.20 -4.73 8.51
C PRO A 136 10.06 -5.27 9.39
N ILE A 137 8.89 -5.48 8.81
CA ILE A 137 7.70 -5.97 9.52
C ILE A 137 7.59 -7.49 9.43
N ASP A 138 6.95 -8.10 10.43
CA ASP A 138 6.57 -9.51 10.42
C ASP A 138 5.42 -9.79 9.44
N ILE A 139 5.43 -10.99 8.84
CA ILE A 139 4.49 -11.40 7.79
C ILE A 139 3.83 -12.72 8.14
N ASP A 140 2.50 -12.76 8.10
CA ASP A 140 1.74 -13.98 8.35
C ASP A 140 1.59 -14.83 7.08
N TYR A 141 2.67 -15.52 6.70
CA TYR A 141 2.65 -16.46 5.58
C TYR A 141 2.24 -17.89 5.98
N LYS A 142 2.16 -18.18 7.28
CA LYS A 142 1.74 -19.49 7.80
C LYS A 142 0.23 -19.55 8.04
N GLY A 143 -0.43 -18.39 8.18
CA GLY A 143 -1.85 -18.30 8.47
C GLY A 143 -2.15 -18.46 9.95
N ASP A 144 -1.24 -17.98 10.80
CA ASP A 144 -1.38 -18.02 12.25
C ASP A 144 -2.43 -16.97 12.72
N GLU A 145 -2.62 -15.89 11.94
CA GLU A 145 -3.62 -14.86 12.25
C GLU A 145 -5.01 -15.25 11.71
N VAL A 146 -5.91 -15.56 12.64
CA VAL A 146 -7.31 -15.84 12.30
C VAL A 146 -8.07 -14.52 12.13
N LEU A 147 -8.26 -14.14 10.87
CA LEU A 147 -8.95 -12.91 10.47
C LEU A 147 -10.48 -13.02 10.62
N ALA A 148 -11.05 -12.16 11.47
CA ALA A 148 -12.49 -12.09 11.72
C ALA A 148 -13.21 -11.16 10.72
N LEU A 149 -14.52 -11.36 10.58
CA LEU A 149 -15.37 -10.42 9.84
C LEU A 149 -15.41 -9.08 10.57
N HIS A 150 -15.36 -7.97 9.83
CA HIS A 150 -15.28 -6.60 10.36
C HIS A 150 -14.01 -6.31 11.18
N GLU A 151 -13.01 -7.19 11.13
CA GLU A 151 -11.72 -6.90 11.71
C GLU A 151 -11.11 -5.66 11.05
N GLU A 152 -10.71 -4.71 11.88
CA GLU A 152 -10.03 -3.49 11.48
C GLU A 152 -8.58 -3.81 11.15
N CYS A 153 -8.18 -3.40 9.96
CA CYS A 153 -6.84 -3.49 9.44
C CYS A 153 -6.44 -2.13 8.86
N LEU A 154 -5.19 -2.03 8.44
CA LEU A 154 -4.62 -0.79 7.96
C LEU A 154 -3.81 -1.03 6.70
N MET A 155 -3.93 -0.12 5.73
CA MET A 155 -3.12 -0.14 4.52
C MET A 155 -2.42 1.20 4.33
N PRO A 156 -1.06 1.22 4.34
CA PRO A 156 -0.29 2.42 4.06
C PRO A 156 0.16 2.48 2.60
N GLY A 157 0.37 3.68 2.06
CA GLY A 157 0.97 3.90 0.73
C GLY A 157 0.81 5.32 0.20
N TRP A 158 1.12 5.53 -1.08
CA TRP A 158 1.22 6.87 -1.68
C TRP A 158 0.06 7.23 -2.63
N HIS A 159 -1.02 6.44 -2.67
CA HIS A 159 -2.14 6.79 -3.52
C HIS A 159 -3.48 6.19 -3.10
N PHE A 160 -4.44 7.06 -2.82
CA PHE A 160 -5.83 6.67 -2.61
C PHE A 160 -6.72 7.42 -3.60
N PHE A 161 -7.74 6.73 -4.09
CA PHE A 161 -8.80 7.34 -4.88
C PHE A 161 -9.94 7.71 -3.95
N TYR A 162 -10.32 8.98 -3.99
CA TYR A 162 -11.39 9.53 -3.18
C TYR A 162 -12.73 9.38 -3.89
N LYS A 163 -13.79 9.36 -3.10
CA LYS A 163 -15.15 9.37 -3.59
C LYS A 163 -15.38 10.59 -4.49
N GLY A 164 -15.81 10.32 -5.73
CA GLY A 164 -16.02 11.37 -6.74
C GLY A 164 -14.82 11.60 -7.66
N ASP A 165 -13.67 10.99 -7.39
CA ASP A 165 -12.53 11.02 -8.32
C ASP A 165 -12.91 10.45 -9.68
N LYS A 166 -12.46 11.13 -10.74
CA LYS A 166 -12.70 10.72 -12.12
C LYS A 166 -11.47 9.99 -12.67
N ILE A 167 -11.70 8.78 -13.16
CA ILE A 167 -10.68 7.97 -13.83
C ILE A 167 -10.66 8.38 -15.31
N TYR A 168 -9.59 9.06 -15.75
CA TYR A 168 -9.41 9.45 -17.14
C TYR A 168 -8.51 8.43 -17.86
N PRO A 169 -9.01 7.67 -18.86
CA PRO A 169 -8.26 6.60 -19.53
C PRO A 169 -6.97 7.01 -20.25
N VAL A 170 -6.83 8.29 -20.57
CA VAL A 170 -5.73 8.80 -21.39
C VAL A 170 -4.75 9.66 -20.57
N HIS A 171 -5.10 10.03 -19.33
CA HIS A 171 -4.29 10.92 -18.51
C HIS A 171 -3.56 10.17 -17.39
N LYS A 172 -2.30 10.56 -17.16
CA LYS A 172 -1.52 10.08 -16.02
C LYS A 172 -2.12 10.65 -14.73
N PHE A 173 -2.50 9.78 -13.79
CA PHE A 173 -2.98 10.18 -12.47
C PHE A 173 -1.91 10.94 -11.70
N LEU A 174 -2.32 12.02 -11.03
CA LEU A 174 -1.44 12.70 -10.09
C LEU A 174 -1.33 11.85 -8.82
N LEU A 175 -0.30 11.02 -8.76
CA LEU A 175 -0.01 10.23 -7.57
C LEU A 175 0.27 11.16 -6.38
N GLN A 176 -0.27 10.84 -5.21
CA GLN A 176 -0.06 11.67 -4.02
C GLN A 176 1.43 11.67 -3.69
N ARG A 177 1.89 12.78 -3.10
CA ARG A 177 3.30 12.92 -2.75
C ARG A 177 3.58 12.43 -1.33
N ASN A 178 2.66 12.59 -0.40
CA ASN A 178 2.82 12.10 0.97
C ASN A 178 2.28 10.67 1.11
N ILE A 179 2.92 9.88 1.98
CA ILE A 179 2.32 8.65 2.48
C ILE A 179 0.97 8.99 3.13
N ARG A 180 -0.01 8.14 2.86
CA ARG A 180 -1.30 8.10 3.52
C ARG A 180 -1.54 6.72 4.09
N VAL A 181 -2.42 6.69 5.07
CA VAL A 181 -2.87 5.50 5.76
C VAL A 181 -4.38 5.48 5.77
N GLN A 182 -4.96 4.32 5.46
CA GLN A 182 -6.40 4.09 5.53
C GLN A 182 -6.70 2.91 6.44
N TYR A 183 -7.64 3.10 7.36
CA TYR A 183 -8.26 1.99 8.07
C TYR A 183 -9.29 1.32 7.17
N LEU A 184 -9.21 -0.01 7.10
CA LEU A 184 -10.05 -0.86 6.28
C LEU A 184 -10.62 -1.96 7.15
N ILE A 185 -11.82 -2.42 6.83
CA ILE A 185 -12.44 -3.56 7.51
C ILE A 185 -12.56 -4.76 6.58
N ILE A 186 -12.34 -5.95 7.13
CA ILE A 186 -12.51 -7.21 6.41
C ILE A 186 -14.01 -7.44 6.15
N VAL A 187 -14.36 -7.64 4.89
CA VAL A 187 -15.72 -7.93 4.45
C VAL A 187 -15.80 -9.32 3.81
N LYS A 188 -16.12 -10.32 4.62
CA LYS A 188 -16.40 -11.68 4.12
C LYS A 188 -17.80 -11.70 3.48
N LYS A 189 -17.94 -12.37 2.33
CA LYS A 189 -19.23 -12.86 1.79
C LYS A 189 -20.36 -11.83 1.56
N SER A 190 -20.09 -10.54 1.41
CA SER A 190 -21.11 -9.60 0.93
C SER A 190 -21.22 -9.63 -0.61
N LEU A 191 -22.35 -9.18 -1.15
CA LEU A 191 -22.58 -8.97 -2.60
C LEU A 191 -21.38 -8.29 -3.29
N TRP A 192 -20.73 -7.35 -2.59
CA TRP A 192 -19.60 -6.57 -3.09
C TRP A 192 -18.34 -7.41 -3.36
N CYS A 193 -18.00 -8.34 -2.46
CA CYS A 193 -16.86 -9.23 -2.67
C CYS A 193 -17.12 -10.18 -3.84
N ASN A 194 -18.37 -10.58 -4.07
CA ASN A 194 -18.76 -11.34 -5.25
C ASN A 194 -18.60 -10.51 -6.52
N THR A 195 -19.05 -9.25 -6.53
CA THR A 195 -18.92 -8.35 -7.69
C THR A 195 -17.47 -8.15 -8.09
N ILE A 196 -16.59 -7.76 -7.15
CA ILE A 196 -15.17 -7.54 -7.47
C ILE A 196 -14.49 -8.84 -7.94
N THR A 197 -14.86 -9.98 -7.35
CA THR A 197 -14.36 -11.29 -7.79
C THR A 197 -14.81 -11.63 -9.21
N MET A 198 -16.06 -11.37 -9.58
CA MET A 198 -16.54 -11.58 -10.95
C MET A 198 -15.81 -10.69 -11.95
N LYS A 199 -15.54 -9.43 -11.58
CA LYS A 199 -14.74 -8.53 -12.41
C LYS A 199 -13.29 -9.01 -12.56
N PHE A 200 -12.70 -9.53 -11.47
CA PHE A 200 -11.39 -10.18 -11.51
C PHE A 200 -11.40 -11.37 -12.48
N GLN A 201 -12.35 -12.28 -12.33
CA GLN A 201 -12.52 -13.43 -13.21
C GLN A 201 -12.62 -13.00 -14.68
N LYS A 202 -13.44 -11.98 -14.98
CA LYS A 202 -13.59 -11.47 -16.35
C LYS A 202 -12.28 -10.92 -16.90
N ALA A 203 -11.53 -10.13 -16.11
CA ALA A 203 -10.23 -9.64 -16.53
C ALA A 203 -9.23 -10.79 -16.78
N MET A 204 -9.29 -11.85 -15.97
CA MET A 204 -8.43 -13.01 -16.18
C MET A 204 -8.79 -13.79 -17.45
N THR A 205 -10.08 -13.97 -17.73
CA THR A 205 -10.56 -14.59 -18.97
C THR A 205 -10.12 -13.78 -20.20
N ASN A 206 -10.14 -12.44 -20.12
CA ASN A 206 -9.61 -11.59 -21.19
C ASN A 206 -8.10 -11.77 -21.42
N LEU A 207 -7.36 -12.22 -20.40
CA LEU A 207 -5.94 -12.56 -20.50
C LEU A 207 -5.71 -14.04 -20.88
N GLY A 208 -6.77 -14.77 -21.26
CA GLY A 208 -6.69 -16.15 -21.74
C GLY A 208 -6.74 -17.23 -20.66
N PHE A 209 -7.10 -16.90 -19.41
CA PHE A 209 -7.25 -17.88 -18.34
C PHE A 209 -8.59 -18.63 -18.45
N VAL A 210 -8.54 -19.97 -18.45
CA VAL A 210 -9.71 -20.86 -18.66
C VAL A 210 -10.18 -21.52 -17.35
N GLY A 211 -9.60 -21.17 -16.20
CA GLY A 211 -9.99 -21.69 -14.89
C GLY A 211 -10.93 -20.79 -14.09
N TYR A 212 -11.16 -21.17 -12.82
CA TYR A 212 -11.90 -20.37 -11.85
C TYR A 212 -10.96 -19.67 -10.87
N PHE A 213 -11.25 -18.42 -10.56
CA PHE A 213 -10.56 -17.66 -9.53
C PHE A 213 -10.77 -18.31 -8.16
N ASP A 214 -9.66 -18.76 -7.56
CA ASP A 214 -9.65 -19.28 -6.20
C ASP A 214 -9.90 -18.18 -5.16
N LYS A 215 -11.17 -18.08 -4.73
CA LYS A 215 -11.64 -17.15 -3.70
C LYS A 215 -11.01 -17.41 -2.33
N ALA A 216 -10.53 -18.61 -2.04
CA ALA A 216 -9.97 -18.93 -0.72
C ALA A 216 -8.61 -18.24 -0.51
N SER A 217 -7.93 -17.90 -1.60
CA SER A 217 -6.61 -17.24 -1.57
C SER A 217 -6.66 -15.73 -1.35
N SER A 218 -7.85 -15.13 -1.29
CA SER A 218 -8.00 -13.68 -1.20
C SER A 218 -9.11 -13.29 -0.23
N ILE A 219 -8.98 -12.08 0.31
CA ILE A 219 -10.04 -11.46 1.11
C ILE A 219 -10.42 -10.13 0.49
N CYS A 220 -11.64 -9.69 0.78
CA CYS A 220 -12.10 -8.38 0.42
C CYS A 220 -12.02 -7.47 1.65
N VAL A 221 -11.51 -6.26 1.43
CA VAL A 221 -11.47 -5.19 2.43
C VAL A 221 -12.26 -4.00 1.91
N LYS A 222 -12.72 -3.13 2.81
CA LYS A 222 -13.31 -1.85 2.43
C LYS A 222 -12.99 -0.78 3.46
N ASP A 223 -12.88 0.46 3.01
CA ASP A 223 -13.13 1.60 3.88
C ASP A 223 -14.56 1.51 4.46
N PRO A 224 -14.75 1.53 5.79
CA PRO A 224 -16.07 1.53 6.41
C PRO A 224 -16.94 2.70 5.93
N ASP A 225 -16.34 3.88 5.73
CA ASP A 225 -17.03 5.13 5.41
C ASP A 225 -17.11 5.39 3.90
N ARG A 226 -16.30 4.68 3.12
CA ARG A 226 -16.23 4.74 1.65
C ARG A 226 -15.81 6.12 1.11
N GLU A 227 -14.97 6.82 1.85
CA GLU A 227 -14.38 8.08 1.43
C GLU A 227 -13.22 7.85 0.48
N ALA A 228 -12.45 6.78 0.66
CA ALA A 228 -11.37 6.46 -0.26
C ALA A 228 -11.07 4.95 -0.37
N GLN A 229 -10.35 4.57 -1.42
CA GLN A 229 -9.86 3.19 -1.60
C GLN A 229 -8.44 3.17 -2.16
N PRO A 230 -7.60 2.21 -1.74
CA PRO A 230 -6.30 1.98 -2.37
C PRO A 230 -6.48 1.53 -3.84
N CYS A 231 -5.63 2.03 -4.74
CA CYS A 231 -5.76 1.83 -6.19
C CYS A 231 -4.37 1.86 -6.89
N HIS A 232 -4.25 2.41 -8.11
CA HIS A 232 -3.01 2.56 -8.84
C HIS A 232 -1.92 3.21 -7.98
N GLY A 233 -0.69 2.72 -8.06
CA GLY A 233 0.35 3.23 -7.16
C GLY A 233 0.33 2.63 -5.76
N MET A 234 -0.63 1.76 -5.41
CA MET A 234 -0.68 1.00 -4.14
C MET A 234 -0.42 -0.50 -4.31
N TYR A 235 -0.22 -0.99 -5.52
CA TYR A 235 0.01 -2.42 -5.74
C TYR A 235 1.25 -2.89 -4.99
N GLY A 236 1.12 -4.01 -4.27
CA GLY A 236 2.12 -4.52 -3.34
C GLY A 236 2.07 -3.87 -1.94
N ALA A 237 1.17 -2.92 -1.68
CA ALA A 237 0.97 -2.36 -0.34
C ALA A 237 0.49 -3.44 0.63
N PRO A 238 1.05 -3.49 1.85
CA PRO A 238 0.66 -4.49 2.84
C PRO A 238 -0.69 -4.13 3.45
N LEU A 239 -1.53 -5.14 3.66
CA LEU A 239 -2.61 -5.08 4.62
C LEU A 239 -2.07 -5.54 5.97
N ILE A 240 -2.14 -4.66 6.95
CA ILE A 240 -1.65 -4.90 8.30
C ILE A 240 -2.85 -5.13 9.21
N CYS A 241 -2.90 -6.31 9.82
CA CYS A 241 -3.90 -6.66 10.83
C CYS A 241 -3.12 -7.18 12.04
N ARG A 242 -3.56 -6.81 13.25
CA ARG A 242 -2.92 -7.26 14.52
C ARG A 242 -1.41 -7.01 14.62
N GLY A 243 -0.91 -5.99 13.92
CA GLY A 243 0.51 -5.64 13.91
C GLY A 243 1.39 -6.46 12.94
N LYS A 244 0.81 -7.35 12.14
CA LYS A 244 1.51 -8.13 11.11
C LYS A 244 0.98 -7.85 9.72
N ALA A 245 1.84 -7.98 8.71
CA ALA A 245 1.41 -7.98 7.32
C ALA A 245 0.75 -9.33 6.98
N VAL A 246 -0.57 -9.35 6.75
CA VAL A 246 -1.34 -10.59 6.51
C VAL A 246 -1.70 -10.80 5.05
N ALA A 247 -1.76 -9.72 4.29
CA ALA A 247 -2.07 -9.73 2.87
C ALA A 247 -1.36 -8.59 2.14
N MET A 248 -1.44 -8.59 0.82
CA MET A 248 -1.02 -7.45 0.00
C MET A 248 -2.07 -7.10 -1.05
N LEU A 249 -2.12 -5.83 -1.42
CA LEU A 249 -2.93 -5.37 -2.54
C LEU A 249 -2.37 -5.94 -3.85
N LEU A 250 -3.16 -6.79 -4.50
CA LEU A 250 -2.89 -7.25 -5.86
C LEU A 250 -3.26 -6.20 -6.89
N ALA A 251 -2.81 -6.37 -8.13
CA ALA A 251 -3.09 -5.46 -9.22
C ALA A 251 -3.80 -6.11 -10.40
N PRO A 252 -5.02 -6.68 -10.26
CA PRO A 252 -5.73 -7.04 -11.46
C PRO A 252 -5.99 -5.76 -12.27
N ASP A 253 -5.89 -5.86 -13.59
CA ASP A 253 -6.47 -4.86 -14.49
C ASP A 253 -7.99 -4.69 -14.23
N ALA A 254 -8.62 -5.62 -13.50
CA ALA A 254 -9.97 -5.47 -12.94
C ALA A 254 -10.10 -4.44 -11.81
N GLN A 255 -9.04 -4.10 -11.07
CA GLN A 255 -9.13 -3.15 -9.96
C GLN A 255 -9.42 -1.71 -10.43
N TRP A 256 -9.19 -1.41 -11.71
CA TRP A 256 -9.66 -0.19 -12.39
C TRP A 256 -11.14 0.11 -12.08
N SER A 257 -11.97 -0.92 -12.17
CA SER A 257 -13.42 -0.83 -11.98
C SER A 257 -13.85 -0.75 -10.52
N ASN A 258 -12.88 -0.70 -9.61
CA ASN A 258 -13.05 -0.87 -8.19
C ASN A 258 -12.32 0.20 -7.36
N CYS A 259 -11.46 1.00 -8.00
CA CYS A 259 -11.04 2.30 -7.48
C CYS A 259 -12.23 3.25 -7.22
N THR A 260 -13.38 2.97 -7.85
CA THR A 260 -14.69 3.60 -7.58
C THR A 260 -15.70 2.64 -6.90
N GLY A 261 -15.32 1.39 -6.65
CA GLY A 261 -16.22 0.28 -6.26
C GLY A 261 -16.31 0.01 -4.76
N GLY A 262 -15.66 0.84 -3.93
CA GLY A 262 -15.82 0.84 -2.48
C GLY A 262 -15.34 -0.40 -1.72
N THR A 263 -14.61 -1.30 -2.38
CA THR A 263 -13.96 -2.48 -1.77
C THR A 263 -12.60 -2.69 -2.42
N ASN A 264 -11.74 -3.60 -1.95
CA ASN A 264 -10.53 -4.05 -2.63
C ASN A 264 -10.31 -5.54 -2.38
N LEU A 265 -9.76 -6.22 -3.40
CA LEU A 265 -9.33 -7.61 -3.29
C LEU A 265 -7.84 -7.63 -2.94
N VAL A 266 -7.50 -8.29 -1.85
CA VAL A 266 -6.12 -8.46 -1.39
C VAL A 266 -5.77 -9.95 -1.29
N GLN A 267 -4.51 -10.27 -1.54
CA GLN A 267 -3.99 -11.62 -1.52
C GLN A 267 -3.43 -11.98 -0.16
N LEU A 268 -3.95 -13.04 0.46
CA LEU A 268 -3.40 -13.55 1.71
C LEU A 268 -2.02 -14.17 1.45
N PHE A 269 -1.04 -13.86 2.30
CA PHE A 269 0.29 -14.47 2.23
C PHE A 269 0.29 -15.96 2.59
N SER A 270 -0.70 -16.40 3.37
CA SER A 270 -0.92 -17.78 3.80
C SER A 270 -1.60 -18.68 2.76
N SER A 271 -1.86 -18.17 1.55
CA SER A 271 -2.60 -18.90 0.52
C SER A 271 -1.87 -20.14 0.03
N SER A 272 -2.63 -21.21 -0.20
CA SER A 272 -2.12 -22.53 -0.59
C SER A 272 -1.22 -22.50 -1.84
N HIS A 273 -1.56 -21.69 -2.84
CA HIS A 273 -0.81 -21.62 -4.11
C HIS A 273 0.56 -20.96 -3.99
N ILE A 274 0.78 -20.09 -3.00
CA ILE A 274 2.07 -19.43 -2.75
C ILE A 274 2.78 -19.96 -1.50
N ARG A 275 2.15 -20.83 -0.71
CA ARG A 275 2.72 -21.35 0.54
C ARG A 275 4.12 -21.94 0.35
N ASN A 276 4.32 -22.75 -0.69
CA ASN A 276 5.63 -23.36 -0.97
C ASN A 276 6.67 -22.29 -1.37
N PHE A 277 6.26 -21.28 -2.13
CA PHE A 277 7.12 -20.16 -2.49
C PHE A 277 7.51 -19.36 -1.24
N MET A 278 6.53 -18.98 -0.41
CA MET A 278 6.75 -18.23 0.83
C MET A 278 7.63 -19.01 1.81
N ALA A 279 7.41 -20.32 1.95
CA ALA A 279 8.26 -21.17 2.77
C ALA A 279 9.72 -21.18 2.26
N CYS A 280 9.93 -21.29 0.95
CA CYS A 280 11.26 -21.25 0.34
C CYS A 280 12.00 -19.92 0.60
N VAL A 281 11.31 -18.79 0.50
CA VAL A 281 11.93 -17.47 0.72
C VAL A 281 11.95 -17.03 2.18
N SER A 282 11.26 -17.74 3.08
CA SER A 282 11.11 -17.33 4.48
C SER A 282 12.42 -17.22 5.26
N GLY A 283 13.46 -17.97 4.84
CA GLY A 283 14.81 -17.85 5.41
C GLY A 283 15.48 -16.50 5.16
N LEU A 284 14.89 -15.65 4.30
CA LEU A 284 15.36 -14.28 4.03
C LEU A 284 14.70 -13.23 4.93
N PHE A 285 13.72 -13.62 5.76
CA PHE A 285 12.94 -12.69 6.57
C PHE A 285 13.62 -12.47 7.93
N GLU A 286 13.80 -11.20 8.30
CA GLU A 286 14.41 -10.76 9.55
C GLU A 286 13.57 -9.60 10.12
N PRO A 287 12.37 -9.88 10.66
CA PRO A 287 11.48 -8.84 11.15
C PRO A 287 12.04 -8.17 12.41
N GLU A 288 12.15 -6.84 12.36
CA GLU A 288 12.60 -6.00 13.49
C GLU A 288 11.44 -5.19 14.09
N PHE A 289 10.40 -4.90 13.31
CA PHE A 289 9.22 -4.16 13.72
C PHE A 289 8.16 -5.11 14.28
N LYS A 290 8.11 -5.22 15.61
CA LYS A 290 7.16 -6.06 16.34
C LYS A 290 6.43 -5.19 17.36
N LEU A 291 5.24 -4.72 17.01
CA LEU A 291 4.36 -3.98 17.91
C LEU A 291 3.02 -4.70 18.03
N SER A 292 2.39 -4.62 19.21
CA SER A 292 0.98 -4.97 19.33
C SER A 292 0.14 -4.03 18.47
N TRP A 293 -1.07 -4.45 18.12
CA TRP A 293 -1.97 -3.64 17.30
C TRP A 293 -2.26 -2.26 17.90
N GLU A 294 -2.51 -2.22 19.20
CA GLU A 294 -2.84 -1.00 19.94
C GLU A 294 -1.65 -0.05 19.98
N MET A 295 -0.43 -0.59 20.20
CA MET A 295 0.78 0.22 20.14
C MET A 295 1.02 0.73 18.73
N PHE A 296 0.84 -0.11 17.71
CA PHE A 296 1.00 0.30 16.33
C PHE A 296 0.06 1.45 15.97
N LYS A 297 -1.24 1.35 16.29
CA LYS A 297 -2.20 2.45 16.07
C LYS A 297 -1.78 3.75 16.75
N LYS A 298 -1.35 3.68 18.01
CA LYS A 298 -0.80 4.85 18.74
C LYS A 298 0.47 5.45 18.11
N THR A 299 1.28 4.65 17.41
CA THR A 299 2.44 5.22 16.68
C THR A 299 2.02 6.00 15.44
N ILE A 300 0.90 5.61 14.82
CA ILE A 300 0.39 6.21 13.58
C ILE A 300 -0.42 7.47 13.91
N GLU A 301 -1.26 7.38 14.95
CA GLU A 301 -2.11 8.44 15.48
C GLU A 301 -1.37 9.15 16.61
N ASN A 302 -0.84 10.36 16.41
CA ASN A 302 -0.57 11.22 17.56
C ASN A 302 -0.83 12.70 17.24
N ASP A 303 -1.67 13.27 18.11
CA ASP A 303 -2.09 14.65 18.31
C ASP A 303 -2.75 15.41 17.13
N LEU A 304 -4.08 15.26 17.07
CA LEU A 304 -5.01 16.29 16.59
C LEU A 304 -4.95 17.59 17.42
N SER A 305 -4.07 17.67 18.42
CA SER A 305 -3.89 18.81 19.32
C SER A 305 -2.47 19.36 19.22
N GLY A 306 -2.28 20.37 18.37
CA GLY A 306 -1.17 21.31 18.52
C GLY A 306 -0.16 21.30 17.38
N ASN A 307 -0.25 22.34 16.56
CA ASN A 307 0.81 22.86 15.70
C ASN A 307 1.10 22.04 14.44
N GLY A 308 0.14 22.06 13.52
CA GLY A 308 0.39 21.93 12.08
C GLY A 308 1.17 23.12 11.52
N HIS A 309 2.35 23.42 12.05
CA HIS A 309 3.33 24.24 11.33
C HIS A 309 4.08 23.33 10.38
N PHE A 310 3.73 23.48 9.10
CA PHE A 310 4.39 22.82 7.99
C PHE A 310 5.84 23.33 7.88
N ASP A 311 6.83 22.45 7.96
CA ASP A 311 8.14 22.70 7.35
C ASP A 311 8.02 22.56 5.83
N TYR A 312 7.41 23.58 5.22
CA TYR A 312 7.51 23.81 3.80
C TYR A 312 8.75 24.69 3.57
N LEU A 313 9.69 24.19 2.76
CA LEU A 313 10.95 24.86 2.42
C LEU A 313 10.86 26.28 1.81
N PRO A 314 9.73 26.80 1.26
CA PRO A 314 9.64 28.21 0.87
C PRO A 314 9.80 29.17 2.05
N ASP A 315 9.22 28.88 3.23
CA ASP A 315 9.24 29.81 4.37
C ASP A 315 10.63 29.99 5.00
N VAL A 316 11.56 29.07 4.72
CA VAL A 316 12.98 29.17 5.12
C VAL A 316 13.79 29.93 4.08
N TYR A 317 13.47 29.76 2.79
CA TYR A 317 14.11 30.51 1.70
C TYR A 317 13.67 31.98 1.69
N ASP A 318 12.38 32.25 1.90
CA ASP A 318 11.84 33.61 1.97
C ASP A 318 12.36 34.33 3.23
N ARG A 319 12.50 33.62 4.37
CA ARG A 319 13.18 34.18 5.56
C ARG A 319 14.68 34.39 5.37
N MET A 320 15.37 33.58 4.56
CA MET A 320 16.78 33.85 4.23
C MET A 320 16.93 35.03 3.26
N LEU A 321 15.97 35.26 2.36
CA LEU A 321 15.96 36.42 1.48
C LEU A 321 15.62 37.72 2.24
N ASP A 322 14.70 37.68 3.20
CA ASP A 322 14.40 38.82 4.07
C ASP A 322 15.55 39.16 5.04
N VAL A 323 16.31 38.15 5.50
CA VAL A 323 17.48 38.35 6.37
C VAL A 323 18.69 38.89 5.58
N MET A 324 18.78 38.64 4.28
CA MET A 324 19.81 39.26 3.42
C MET A 324 19.43 40.66 2.91
N SER A 325 18.18 41.09 3.09
CA SER A 325 17.67 42.41 2.70
C SER A 325 17.76 43.48 3.79
N SER A 326 18.20 43.15 5.01
CA SER A 326 18.23 44.07 6.16
C SER A 326 19.62 44.37 6.73
N SER A 327 20.68 44.16 5.94
CA SER A 327 22.04 44.55 6.31
C SER A 327 22.75 45.42 5.26
N GLU A 328 22.04 46.40 4.69
CA GLU A 328 22.66 47.59 4.09
C GLU A 328 21.92 48.84 4.58
N GLU A 329 22.37 49.39 5.72
CA GLU A 329 22.28 50.84 5.95
C GLU A 329 23.60 51.45 5.46
N VAL A 330 23.54 52.12 4.30
CA VAL A 330 24.10 53.47 4.04
C VAL A 330 23.17 54.19 3.08
#